data_AF-A0A4R0DAE8-F1
#
_entry.id   AF-A0A4R0DAE8-F1
#
_cell.length_a   1.000
_cell.length_b   1.000
_cell.length_c   1.000
_cell.angle_alpha   90.00
_cell.angle_beta   90.00
_cell.angle_gamma   90.00
#
_symmetry.space_group_name_H-M   'P 1'
#
loop_
_entity.id
_entity.type
_entity.pdbx_description
1 polymer ?
#
loop_
_entity_poly.entity_id
_entity_poly.type
_entity_poly.pdbx_seq_one_letter_code
_entity_poly.pdbx_strand_id
1 'polypeptide(L)' 'MKKVIILALIASFATTVYSHGGRTDSTGCHNDNKTGTRHCH' A
#
# COMPACT_ATOMS: atom_id res chain seq x y z
N MET A 1 -25.76 -18.60 -14.79
CA MET A 1 -25.42 -19.09 -13.43
C MET A 1 -23.92 -19.31 -13.24
N LYS A 2 -23.29 -20.25 -13.97
CA LYS A 2 -21.88 -20.67 -13.73
C LYS A 2 -20.84 -19.53 -13.79
N LYS A 3 -21.00 -18.61 -14.75
CA LYS A 3 -20.14 -17.41 -14.87
C LYS A 3 -20.24 -16.46 -13.68
N VAL A 4 -21.44 -16.30 -13.11
CA VAL A 4 -21.69 -15.44 -11.94
C VAL A 4 -21.06 -16.03 -10.69
N ILE A 5 -21.15 -17.36 -10.53
CA ILE A 5 -20.52 -18.08 -9.41
C ILE A 5 -18.99 -17.94 -9.46
N ILE A 6 -18.39 -18.11 -10.65
CA ILE A 6 -16.95 -17.94 -10.83
C ILE A 6 -16.52 -16.51 -10.51
N LEU A 7 -17.28 -15.51 -10.96
CA LEU A 7 -16.97 -14.10 -10.70
C LEU A 7 -17.06 -13.75 -9.20
N ALA A 8 -18.07 -14.27 -8.50
CA ALA A 8 -18.22 -14.09 -7.06
C ALA A 8 -17.06 -14.74 -6.28
N LEU A 9 -16.62 -15.93 -6.73
CA LEU A 9 -15.49 -16.62 -6.12
C LEU A 9 -14.19 -15.82 -6.27
N ILE A 10 -13.91 -15.27 -7.46
CA ILE A 10 -12.71 -14.43 -7.69
C ILE A 10 -12.74 -13.17 -6.81
N ALA A 11 -13.89 -12.50 -6.69
CA ALA A 11 -14.03 -11.30 -5.87
C ALA A 11 -13.75 -11.57 -4.37
N SER A 12 -14.03 -12.79 -3.89
CA SER A 12 -13.79 -13.15 -2.49
C SER A 12 -12.31 -13.25 -2.10
N PHE A 13 -11.40 -13.34 -3.09
CA PHE A 13 -9.95 -13.35 -2.85
C PHE A 13 -9.30 -11.96 -2.91
N ALA A 14 -10.07 -10.89 -3.10
CA ALA A 14 -9.52 -9.54 -3.06
C ALA A 14 -9.00 -9.22 -1.64
N THR A 15 -7.70 -9.00 -1.50
CA THR A 15 -7.07 -8.60 -0.25
C THR A 15 -6.64 -7.14 -0.30
N THR A 16 -6.79 -6.44 0.83
CA THR A 16 -6.30 -5.06 0.98
C THR A 16 -4.79 -5.08 1.17
N VAL A 17 -4.05 -4.47 0.25
CA VAL A 17 -2.61 -4.24 0.41
C VAL A 17 -2.40 -2.81 0.89
N TYR A 18 -1.72 -2.66 2.03
CA TYR A 18 -1.31 -1.35 2.55
C TYR A 18 0.10 -1.04 2.08
N SER A 19 0.31 0.17 1.54
CA SER A 19 1.64 0.66 1.24
C SER A 19 2.45 0.78 2.53
N HIS A 20 3.59 0.11 2.59
CA HIS A 20 4.55 0.33 3.67
C HIS A 20 5.18 1.72 3.52
N GLY A 21 5.36 2.42 4.64
CA GLY A 21 6.07 3.69 4.69
C GLY A 21 7.53 3.50 4.30
N GLY A 22 7.85 3.62 3.01
CA GLY A 22 9.18 3.37 2.50
C GLY A 22 10.20 4.30 3.13
N ARG A 23 11.06 3.77 4.02
CA ARG A 23 12.12 4.52 4.72
C ARG A 23 11.62 5.70 5.58
N THR A 24 10.31 5.81 5.79
CA THR A 24 9.70 6.80 6.68
C THR A 24 9.72 6.28 8.12
N ASP A 25 9.87 7.18 9.07
CA ASP A 25 9.75 6.87 10.49
C ASP A 25 8.29 6.61 10.90
N SER A 26 8.06 6.38 12.19
CA SER A 26 6.73 6.15 12.77
C SER A 26 5.77 7.33 12.59
N THR A 27 6.25 8.51 12.20
CA THR A 27 5.44 9.70 11.93
C THR A 27 5.15 9.90 10.44
N GLY A 28 5.59 8.97 9.57
CA GLY A 28 5.40 9.07 8.12
C GLY A 28 6.45 9.90 7.41
N CYS A 29 7.57 10.22 8.06
CA CYS A 29 8.54 11.13 7.48
C CYS A 29 9.92 10.46 7.27
N HIS A 30 10.69 10.78 6.23
CA HIS A 30 12.11 10.40 6.07
C HIS A 30 13.12 11.59 5.89
N ASN A 31 14.38 11.38 6.27
CA ASN A 31 15.47 12.33 5.98
C ASN A 31 16.00 12.08 4.56
N ASP A 32 16.05 13.11 3.74
CA ASP A 32 16.66 13.08 2.42
C ASP A 32 18.15 13.41 2.53
N ASN A 33 19.01 12.39 2.39
CA ASN A 33 20.47 12.56 2.45
C ASN A 33 21.05 13.33 1.27
N LYS A 34 20.34 13.45 0.15
CA LYS A 34 20.81 14.16 -1.05
C LYS A 34 20.64 15.67 -0.89
N THR A 35 19.52 16.08 -0.32
CA THR A 35 19.17 17.50 -0.16
C THR A 35 19.40 18.00 1.27
N GLY A 36 19.60 17.10 2.23
CA GLY A 36 19.72 17.44 3.66
C GLY A 36 18.40 17.89 4.28
N THR A 37 17.26 17.56 3.65
CA THR A 37 15.94 18.03 4.09
C THR A 37 15.09 16.92 4.72
N ARG A 38 14.06 17.32 5.48
CA ARG A 38 13.09 16.43 6.11
C ARG A 38 11.84 16.35 5.24
N HIS A 39 11.47 15.17 4.77
CA HIS A 39 10.28 14.97 3.93
C HIS A 39 9.25 14.09 4.65
N CYS A 40 8.03 14.61 4.82
CA CYS A 40 6.89 13.87 5.34
C CYS A 40 6.00 13.38 4.19
N HIS A 41 5.60 12.11 4.24
CA HIS A 41 4.82 11.40 3.23
C HIS A 41 3.48 10.96 3.79
#